data_AF-A0A3P7KCH4-F1
#
_entry.id   AF-A0A3P7KCH4-F1
#
_cell.length_a   1.000
_cell.length_b   1.000
_cell.length_c   1.000
_cell.angle_alpha   90.00
_cell.angle_beta   90.00
_cell.angle_gamma   90.00
#
_symmetry.space_group_name_H-M   'P 1'
#
loop_
_entity.id
_entity.type
_entity.pdbx_description
1 polymer ?
#
loop_
_entity_poly.entity_id
_entity_poly.type
_entity_poly.pdbx_seq_one_letter_code
_entity_poly.pdbx_strand_id
1 'polypeptide(L)'
;MSSNGEIEVVSGRYHKSEITILKRVSLVEQYIYKNDNSVDLFITGGGDGNVILYEVDASHTLIRYLLTLDGLRGSVAALCGMLSGSKLIIVASWVDETTSGVRVWWLEYSDSKFSVSHFYDVTELGNAFVLASDMQKISNGRKLLAFGTTKRTIELYCESLCEKTIKPVLSIVGHEDWIHSLAFNQQSPTLLVTAGQDTQVKLWRIDAIIKSNDAAEISVFKNTFTIESLKPGQRSYNT
;
A
#
# COMPACT_ATOMS: atom_id res chain seq x y z
N MET A 1 -4.40 37.65 -22.43
CA MET A 1 -3.16 37.48 -21.63
C MET A 1 -2.62 36.11 -22.00
N SER A 2 -1.43 36.03 -22.60
CA SER A 2 -0.78 34.75 -22.90
C SER A 2 -0.02 34.29 -21.65
N SER A 3 -0.38 33.15 -21.10
CA SER A 3 0.42 32.46 -20.10
C SER A 3 1.42 31.56 -20.81
N ASN A 4 2.71 31.83 -20.63
CA ASN A 4 3.77 30.93 -21.06
C ASN A 4 4.06 29.94 -19.92
N GLY A 5 4.37 28.69 -20.26
CA GLY A 5 4.81 27.66 -19.32
C GLY A 5 6.22 27.20 -19.65
N GLU A 6 7.01 26.87 -18.63
CA GLU A 6 8.36 26.31 -18.73
C GLU A 6 8.36 24.89 -18.15
N ILE A 7 9.12 23.98 -18.75
CA ILE A 7 9.28 22.60 -18.30
C ILE A 7 10.76 22.34 -18.08
N GLU A 8 11.12 22.06 -16.84
CA GLU A 8 12.47 21.65 -16.45
C GLU A 8 12.48 20.17 -16.06
N VAL A 9 13.64 19.52 -16.20
CA VAL A 9 13.82 18.12 -15.82
C VAL A 9 15.03 17.96 -14.91
N VAL A 10 14.82 17.22 -13.82
CA VAL A 10 15.86 16.77 -12.91
C VAL A 10 15.84 15.25 -12.91
N SER A 11 17.00 14.63 -13.10
CA SER A 11 17.09 13.17 -13.25
C SER A 11 18.22 12.57 -12.43
N GLY A 12 18.00 11.38 -11.90
CA GLY A 12 19.03 10.54 -11.27
C GLY A 12 18.81 9.08 -11.63
N ARG A 13 19.89 8.29 -11.70
CA ARG A 13 19.84 6.86 -12.03
C ARG A 13 20.27 6.03 -10.83
N TYR A 14 19.34 5.22 -10.30
CA TYR A 14 19.58 4.43 -9.10
C TYR A 14 19.22 2.95 -9.24
N HIS A 15 18.31 2.58 -10.15
CA HIS A 15 18.07 1.18 -10.51
C HIS A 15 19.12 0.66 -11.49
N LYS A 16 19.39 -0.65 -11.42
CA LYS A 16 20.28 -1.36 -12.36
C LYS A 16 19.55 -1.90 -13.58
N SER A 17 18.22 -1.99 -13.52
CA SER A 17 17.33 -2.38 -14.61
C SER A 17 16.27 -1.30 -14.84
N GLU A 18 15.32 -1.56 -15.76
CA GLU A 18 14.14 -0.74 -15.97
C GLU A 18 13.33 -0.52 -14.69
N ILE A 19 12.76 0.68 -14.56
CA ILE A 19 11.79 1.00 -13.52
C ILE A 19 10.43 0.55 -14.03
N THR A 20 9.82 -0.40 -13.32
CA THR A 20 8.55 -1.01 -13.74
C THR A 20 7.35 -0.30 -13.12
N ILE A 21 7.53 0.33 -11.96
CA ILE A 21 6.47 1.02 -11.25
C ILE A 21 7.00 2.19 -10.43
N LEU A 22 6.22 3.27 -10.37
CA LEU A 22 6.44 4.43 -9.51
C LEU A 22 5.13 4.77 -8.79
N LYS A 23 5.23 5.07 -7.49
CA LYS A 23 4.10 5.53 -6.67
C LYS A 23 4.53 6.65 -5.74
N ARG A 24 3.63 7.61 -5.52
CA ARG A 24 3.73 8.55 -4.40
C ARG A 24 3.31 7.82 -3.12
N VAL A 25 4.00 8.09 -2.02
CA VAL A 25 3.64 7.56 -0.70
C VAL A 25 2.42 8.33 -0.18
N SER A 26 1.39 7.60 0.26
CA SER A 26 0.18 8.18 0.85
C SER A 26 0.49 8.77 2.24
N LEU A 27 0.15 10.03 2.46
CA LEU A 27 0.36 10.74 3.73
C LEU A 27 -0.96 10.81 4.49
N VAL A 28 -1.02 10.21 5.68
CA VAL A 28 -2.30 10.05 6.42
C VAL A 28 -2.45 11.02 7.59
N GLU A 29 -1.35 11.57 8.09
CA GLU A 29 -1.35 12.59 9.13
C GLU A 29 -0.50 13.77 8.63
N GLN A 30 -0.87 15.00 9.01
CA GLN A 30 0.00 16.17 8.88
C GLN A 30 1.19 16.00 9.84
N TYR A 31 2.08 15.07 9.51
CA TYR A 31 3.37 14.96 10.17
C TYR A 31 4.37 15.82 9.40
N ILE A 32 5.05 16.67 10.15
CA ILE A 32 6.07 17.56 9.64
C ILE A 32 7.36 16.76 9.52
N TYR A 33 7.43 15.89 8.51
CA TYR A 33 8.70 15.35 8.06
C TYR A 33 9.64 16.55 7.81
N LYS A 34 10.73 16.65 8.59
CA LYS A 34 11.70 17.75 8.56
C LYS A 34 11.16 19.17 8.83
N ASN A 35 10.22 19.44 9.73
CA ASN A 35 9.77 20.83 10.04
C ASN A 35 9.35 21.68 8.81
N ASP A 36 9.21 21.09 7.62
CA ASP A 36 9.07 21.77 6.34
C ASP A 36 7.89 21.15 5.59
N ASN A 37 6.94 21.99 5.20
CA ASN A 37 5.56 21.60 4.90
C ASN A 37 5.34 20.99 3.51
N SER A 38 6.39 20.56 2.80
CA SER A 38 6.25 20.21 1.37
C SER A 38 7.26 19.19 0.85
N VAL A 39 7.59 18.19 1.65
CA VAL A 39 8.40 17.07 1.14
C VAL A 39 7.50 15.97 0.61
N ASP A 40 7.69 15.60 -0.65
CA ASP A 40 7.03 14.45 -1.26
C ASP A 40 7.91 13.22 -1.25
N LEU A 41 7.35 12.10 -0.78
CA LEU A 41 8.02 10.81 -0.82
C LEU A 41 7.49 10.00 -2.00
N PHE A 42 8.42 9.45 -2.76
CA PHE A 42 8.13 8.56 -3.88
C PHE A 42 8.86 7.23 -3.70
N ILE A 43 8.24 6.17 -4.18
CA ILE A 43 8.80 4.84 -4.20
C ILE A 43 8.78 4.31 -5.63
N THR A 44 9.85 3.64 -6.03
CA THR A 44 9.93 2.95 -7.32
C THR A 44 10.27 1.49 -7.12
N GLY A 45 9.76 0.65 -8.01
CA GLY A 45 10.16 -0.75 -8.13
C GLY A 45 10.82 -0.97 -9.49
N GLY A 46 11.84 -1.83 -9.53
CA GLY A 46 12.56 -2.14 -10.76
C GLY A 46 12.54 -3.61 -11.14
N GLY A 47 12.95 -3.88 -12.39
CA GLY A 47 13.24 -5.24 -12.87
C GLY A 47 14.41 -5.91 -12.13
N ASP A 48 15.21 -5.12 -11.41
CA ASP A 48 16.31 -5.58 -10.56
C ASP A 48 15.86 -6.08 -9.18
N GLY A 49 14.55 -6.11 -8.91
CA GLY A 49 13.99 -6.54 -7.62
C GLY A 49 14.24 -5.58 -6.46
N ASN A 50 14.77 -4.39 -6.75
CA ASN A 50 14.95 -3.35 -5.76
C ASN A 50 13.71 -2.46 -5.70
N VAL A 51 13.41 -1.97 -4.50
CA VAL A 51 12.49 -0.87 -4.28
C VAL A 51 13.27 0.32 -3.73
N ILE A 52 13.17 1.49 -4.35
CA ILE A 52 13.94 2.67 -3.93
C ILE A 52 12.99 3.74 -3.40
N LEU A 53 13.35 4.32 -2.26
CA LEU A 53 12.67 5.45 -1.64
C LEU A 53 13.38 6.75 -1.98
N TYR A 54 12.61 7.72 -2.46
CA TYR A 54 13.05 9.07 -2.80
C TYR A 54 12.34 10.12 -1.98
N GLU A 55 13.04 11.21 -1.78
CA GLU A 55 12.55 12.49 -1.31
C GLU A 55 12.62 13.50 -2.46
N VAL A 56 11.50 14.12 -2.78
CA VAL A 56 11.45 15.30 -3.65
C VAL A 56 11.30 16.52 -2.75
N ASP A 57 12.21 17.48 -2.93
CA ASP A 57 12.24 18.70 -2.12
C ASP A 57 11.04 19.61 -2.39
N ALA A 58 10.77 20.51 -1.43
CA ALA A 58 9.74 21.54 -1.50
C ALA A 58 9.79 22.41 -2.76
N SER A 59 11.00 22.67 -3.27
CA SER A 59 11.23 23.45 -4.48
C SER A 59 11.03 22.63 -5.77
N HIS A 60 10.82 21.31 -5.67
CA HIS A 60 10.71 20.37 -6.79
C HIS A 60 11.93 20.41 -7.75
N THR A 61 13.08 20.81 -7.23
CA THR A 61 14.34 20.98 -7.94
C THR A 61 15.33 19.85 -7.70
N LEU A 62 15.08 19.01 -6.70
CA LEU A 62 15.98 17.94 -6.32
C LEU A 62 15.24 16.65 -6.02
N ILE A 63 15.70 15.57 -6.64
CA ILE A 63 15.33 14.20 -6.28
C ILE A 63 16.48 13.63 -5.43
N ARG A 64 16.21 13.39 -4.15
CA ARG A 64 17.15 12.80 -3.20
C ARG A 64 16.85 11.32 -3.02
N TYR A 65 17.83 10.48 -3.35
CA TYR A 65 17.84 9.08 -2.94
C TYR A 65 17.93 8.96 -1.41
N LEU A 66 17.03 8.18 -0.81
CA LEU A 66 17.02 7.95 0.64
C LEU A 66 17.50 6.55 1.01
N LEU A 67 16.93 5.51 0.40
CA LEU A 67 17.17 4.13 0.80
C LEU A 67 16.80 3.16 -0.34
N THR A 68 17.53 2.05 -0.42
CA THR A 68 17.15 0.88 -1.23
C THR A 68 16.61 -0.21 -0.30
N LEU A 69 15.47 -0.78 -0.65
CA LEU A 69 14.89 -1.98 -0.06
C LEU A 69 15.15 -3.15 -1.02
N ASP A 70 15.83 -4.17 -0.51
CA ASP A 70 16.27 -5.33 -1.28
C ASP A 70 15.64 -6.64 -0.77
N GLY A 71 16.08 -7.74 -1.37
CA GLY A 71 15.69 -9.10 -0.99
C GLY A 71 14.44 -9.64 -1.69
N LEU A 72 13.90 -8.92 -2.69
CA LEU A 72 12.96 -9.52 -3.65
C LEU A 72 13.73 -10.34 -4.68
N ARG A 73 13.10 -11.37 -5.24
CA ARG A 73 13.75 -12.30 -6.17
C ARG A 73 13.54 -11.98 -7.65
N GLY A 74 12.72 -10.99 -7.97
CA GLY A 74 12.40 -10.67 -9.36
C GLY A 74 11.78 -9.29 -9.53
N SER A 75 11.26 -9.05 -10.74
CA SER A 75 10.71 -7.76 -11.15
C SER A 75 9.55 -7.33 -10.27
N VAL A 76 9.57 -6.08 -9.81
CA VAL A 76 8.48 -5.50 -9.02
C VAL A 76 7.28 -5.23 -9.93
N ALA A 77 6.09 -5.73 -9.58
CA ALA A 77 4.89 -5.60 -10.42
C ALA A 77 3.87 -4.59 -9.85
N ALA A 78 3.66 -4.62 -8.53
CA ALA A 78 2.77 -3.70 -7.82
C ALA A 78 3.50 -3.11 -6.61
N LEU A 79 3.12 -1.89 -6.25
CA LEU A 79 3.79 -1.12 -5.21
C LEU A 79 2.77 -0.20 -4.55
N CYS A 80 2.84 -0.04 -3.23
CA CYS A 80 2.18 1.04 -2.51
C CYS A 80 2.92 1.37 -1.21
N GLY A 81 2.77 2.61 -0.73
CA GLY A 81 3.42 3.05 0.49
C GLY A 81 2.53 4.00 1.27
N MET A 82 2.65 3.97 2.60
CA MET A 82 1.89 4.83 3.50
C MET A 82 2.77 5.32 4.65
N LEU A 83 2.81 6.63 4.84
CA LEU A 83 3.43 7.29 5.98
C LEU A 83 2.37 7.69 7.02
N SER A 84 2.58 7.29 8.26
CA SER A 84 1.76 7.67 9.43
C SER A 84 2.71 8.03 10.58
N GLY A 85 2.84 9.33 10.87
CA GLY A 85 3.85 9.83 11.81
C GLY A 85 5.28 9.53 11.33
N SER A 86 6.11 8.93 12.19
CA SER A 86 7.47 8.48 11.84
C SER A 86 7.53 7.13 11.11
N LYS A 87 6.38 6.46 10.96
CA LYS A 87 6.30 5.08 10.47
C LYS A 87 5.90 5.05 9.01
N LEU A 88 6.71 4.40 8.19
CA LEU A 88 6.43 4.19 6.78
C LEU A 88 6.26 2.70 6.53
N ILE A 89 5.14 2.31 5.94
CA ILE A 89 4.92 0.96 5.45
C ILE A 89 5.02 0.99 3.94
N ILE A 90 5.85 0.11 3.37
CA ILE A 90 5.96 -0.09 1.93
C ILE A 90 5.60 -1.53 1.63
N VAL A 91 4.83 -1.75 0.57
CA VAL A 91 4.43 -3.07 0.09
C VAL A 91 4.84 -3.16 -1.37
N ALA A 92 5.52 -4.24 -1.74
CA ALA A 92 5.83 -4.53 -3.13
C ALA A 92 5.50 -5.98 -3.46
N SER A 93 4.82 -6.18 -4.58
CA SER A 93 4.74 -7.49 -5.21
C SER A 93 5.89 -7.65 -6.19
N TRP A 94 6.36 -8.89 -6.33
CA TRP A 94 7.41 -9.24 -7.27
C TRP A 94 7.08 -10.55 -7.96
N VAL A 95 7.65 -10.73 -9.14
CA VAL A 95 7.53 -11.95 -9.93
C VAL A 95 8.89 -12.26 -10.55
N ASP A 96 9.31 -13.51 -10.44
CA ASP A 96 10.42 -14.08 -11.19
C ASP A 96 9.90 -15.17 -12.15
N GLU A 97 10.80 -15.86 -12.85
CA GLU A 97 10.43 -16.89 -13.82
C GLU A 97 9.68 -18.08 -13.22
N THR A 98 9.76 -18.27 -11.89
CA THR A 98 9.31 -19.47 -11.19
C THR A 98 8.20 -19.22 -10.19
N THR A 99 8.20 -18.05 -9.56
CA THR A 99 7.45 -17.72 -8.36
C THR A 99 7.09 -16.24 -8.31
N SER A 100 6.11 -15.93 -7.49
CA SER A 100 5.75 -14.56 -7.15
C SER A 100 5.62 -14.42 -5.64
N GLY A 101 5.73 -13.21 -5.14
CA GLY A 101 5.50 -12.93 -3.74
C GLY A 101 5.13 -11.49 -3.49
N VAL A 102 4.77 -11.20 -2.24
CA VAL A 102 4.60 -9.84 -1.76
C VAL A 102 5.42 -9.69 -0.50
N ARG A 103 6.22 -8.63 -0.43
CA ARG A 103 6.93 -8.25 0.78
C ARG A 103 6.38 -6.94 1.30
N VAL A 104 6.29 -6.85 2.62
CA VAL A 104 5.98 -5.62 3.36
C VAL A 104 7.20 -5.23 4.18
N TRP A 105 7.57 -3.96 4.15
CA TRP A 105 8.59 -3.38 5.01
C TRP A 105 7.97 -2.33 5.92
N TRP A 106 8.34 -2.36 7.19
CA TRP A 106 8.08 -1.30 8.16
C TRP A 106 9.36 -0.52 8.39
N LEU A 107 9.36 0.75 8.00
CA LEU A 107 10.46 1.66 8.18
C LEU A 107 10.12 2.66 9.30
N GLU A 108 11.14 3.05 10.03
CA GLU A 108 11.07 4.10 11.05
C GLU A 108 11.99 5.24 10.62
N TYR A 109 11.49 6.47 10.74
CA TYR A 109 12.26 7.69 10.57
C TYR A 109 12.82 8.14 11.91
N SER A 110 14.14 8.09 12.06
CA SER A 110 14.87 8.57 13.23
C SER A 110 16.21 9.14 12.80
N ASP A 111 16.74 10.12 13.54
CA ASP A 111 18.04 10.73 13.27
C ASP A 111 18.24 11.18 11.81
N SER A 112 17.19 11.79 11.25
CA SER A 112 17.17 12.32 9.88
C SER A 112 17.33 11.28 8.77
N LYS A 113 17.03 10.01 9.03
CA LYS A 113 17.07 8.92 8.03
C LYS A 113 15.96 7.91 8.24
N PHE A 114 15.54 7.27 7.15
CA PHE A 114 14.71 6.08 7.21
C PHE A 114 15.58 4.83 7.40
N SER A 115 15.09 3.89 8.22
CA SER A 115 15.69 2.56 8.37
C SER A 115 14.62 1.48 8.42
N VAL A 116 14.93 0.30 7.86
CA VAL A 116 14.02 -0.85 7.91
C VAL A 116 14.03 -1.42 9.33
N SER A 117 12.87 -1.42 9.99
CA SER A 117 12.69 -1.99 11.32
C SER A 117 12.23 -3.44 11.29
N HIS A 118 11.48 -3.83 10.26
CA HIS A 118 10.91 -5.17 10.11
C HIS A 118 10.49 -5.40 8.65
N PHE A 119 10.48 -6.66 8.22
CA PHE A 119 9.86 -7.07 6.97
C PHE A 119 9.08 -8.37 7.15
N TYR A 120 8.08 -8.57 6.30
CA TYR A 120 7.23 -9.74 6.28
C TYR A 120 6.91 -10.16 4.84
N ASP A 121 7.03 -11.46 4.55
CA ASP A 121 6.67 -12.04 3.26
C ASP A 121 5.26 -12.66 3.34
N VAL A 122 4.35 -12.21 2.47
CA VAL A 122 2.99 -12.73 2.35
C VAL A 122 3.04 -14.01 1.51
N THR A 123 2.49 -15.10 2.04
CA THR A 123 2.53 -16.42 1.39
C THR A 123 1.13 -16.95 1.05
N GLU A 124 0.10 -16.33 1.59
CA GLU A 124 -1.30 -16.78 1.52
C GLU A 124 -1.95 -16.55 0.14
N LEU A 125 -1.32 -15.75 -0.73
CA LEU A 125 -1.80 -15.48 -2.09
C LEU A 125 -1.64 -16.69 -3.03
N GLY A 126 -0.80 -17.65 -2.66
CA GLY A 126 -0.49 -18.84 -3.45
C GLY A 126 0.13 -18.48 -4.79
N ASN A 127 -0.45 -18.99 -5.88
CA ASN A 127 0.00 -18.77 -7.25
C ASN A 127 -0.58 -17.51 -7.93
N ALA A 128 -1.24 -16.62 -7.17
CA ALA A 128 -1.79 -15.40 -7.73
C ALA A 128 -0.70 -14.33 -7.89
N PHE A 129 -0.62 -13.71 -9.06
CA PHE A 129 0.26 -12.56 -9.27
C PHE A 129 -0.49 -11.28 -8.89
N VAL A 130 0.12 -10.47 -8.04
CA VAL A 130 -0.45 -9.18 -7.66
C VAL A 130 -0.05 -8.13 -8.70
N LEU A 131 -1.06 -7.62 -9.41
CA LEU A 131 -0.92 -6.64 -10.49
C LEU A 131 -1.12 -5.20 -10.00
N ALA A 132 -1.91 -5.03 -8.94
CA ALA A 132 -2.16 -3.73 -8.34
C ALA A 132 -2.24 -3.83 -6.81
N SER A 133 -1.76 -2.80 -6.14
CA SER A 133 -1.82 -2.70 -4.67
C SER A 133 -2.07 -1.25 -4.26
N ASP A 134 -2.87 -1.06 -3.22
CA ASP A 134 -3.07 0.23 -2.58
C ASP A 134 -3.45 0.04 -1.11
N MET A 135 -3.20 1.05 -0.29
CA MET A 135 -3.36 0.99 1.15
C MET A 135 -4.13 2.20 1.67
N GLN A 136 -4.98 1.97 2.67
CA GLN A 136 -5.76 3.00 3.33
C GLN A 136 -5.80 2.81 4.85
N LYS A 137 -5.70 3.91 5.60
CA LYS A 137 -6.03 3.89 7.03
C LYS A 137 -7.55 3.88 7.20
N ILE A 138 -8.06 2.88 7.89
CA ILE A 138 -9.50 2.74 8.18
C ILE A 138 -9.85 3.38 9.54
N SER A 139 -11.14 3.52 9.84
CA SER A 139 -11.66 4.27 10.99
C SER A 139 -11.12 3.84 12.36
N ASN A 140 -10.73 2.57 12.52
CA ASN A 140 -10.12 2.06 13.76
C ASN A 140 -8.59 2.32 13.85
N GLY A 141 -8.03 3.09 12.93
CA GLY A 141 -6.62 3.48 12.88
C GLY A 141 -5.69 2.44 12.24
N ARG A 142 -6.19 1.27 11.87
CA ARG A 142 -5.42 0.21 11.20
C ARG A 142 -5.27 0.51 9.71
N LYS A 143 -4.30 -0.15 9.07
CA LYS A 143 -4.08 -0.06 7.64
C LYS A 143 -4.72 -1.26 6.97
N LEU A 144 -5.62 -0.99 6.04
CA LEU A 144 -6.22 -1.93 5.12
C LEU A 144 -5.43 -1.88 3.81
N LEU A 145 -5.01 -3.03 3.35
CA LEU A 145 -4.28 -3.22 2.11
C LEU A 145 -5.17 -4.01 1.15
N ALA A 146 -5.23 -3.57 -0.10
CA ALA A 146 -5.96 -4.26 -1.15
C ALA A 146 -4.99 -4.71 -2.24
N PHE A 147 -5.20 -5.93 -2.72
CA PHE A 147 -4.48 -6.49 -3.86
C PHE A 147 -5.46 -6.83 -4.98
N GLY A 148 -5.14 -6.35 -6.18
CA GLY A 148 -5.71 -6.80 -7.44
C GLY A 148 -4.78 -7.84 -8.01
N THR A 149 -5.31 -9.01 -8.37
CA THR A 149 -4.48 -10.15 -8.77
C THR A 149 -4.85 -10.67 -10.17
N THR A 150 -4.08 -11.65 -10.66
CA THR A 150 -4.45 -12.47 -11.82
C THR A 150 -5.57 -13.46 -11.51
N LYS A 151 -6.04 -13.53 -10.27
CA LYS A 151 -7.34 -14.12 -9.95
C LYS A 151 -8.40 -13.04 -10.10
N ARG A 152 -9.63 -13.49 -10.27
CA ARG A 152 -10.83 -12.63 -10.28
C ARG A 152 -11.22 -12.07 -8.91
N THR A 153 -10.35 -12.24 -7.90
CA THR A 153 -10.58 -11.88 -6.50
C THR A 153 -9.79 -10.64 -6.09
N ILE A 154 -10.46 -9.79 -5.31
CA ILE A 154 -9.85 -8.71 -4.54
C ILE A 154 -9.46 -9.30 -3.19
N GLU A 155 -8.17 -9.27 -2.88
CA GLU A 155 -7.64 -9.78 -1.61
C GLU A 155 -7.39 -8.60 -0.67
N LEU A 156 -8.01 -8.63 0.51
CA LEU A 156 -7.88 -7.60 1.54
C LEU A 156 -7.09 -8.14 2.73
N TYR A 157 -6.14 -7.33 3.18
CA TYR A 157 -5.26 -7.63 4.30
C TYR A 157 -5.28 -6.47 5.30
N CYS A 158 -5.10 -6.79 6.59
CA CYS A 158 -5.01 -5.78 7.64
C CYS A 158 -3.74 -5.93 8.47
N GLU A 159 -3.17 -4.80 8.90
CA GLU A 159 -2.06 -4.76 9.85
C GLU A 159 -2.44 -5.42 11.20
N SER A 160 -1.62 -6.40 11.62
CA SER A 160 -1.66 -7.05 12.93
C SER A 160 -0.80 -6.26 13.92
N LEU A 161 -1.42 -5.78 14.99
CA LEU A 161 -0.75 -4.96 16.01
C LEU A 161 0.23 -5.76 16.88
N CYS A 162 0.02 -7.07 17.00
CA CYS A 162 0.81 -7.92 17.89
C CYS A 162 2.14 -8.36 17.28
N GLU A 163 2.18 -8.55 15.96
CA GLU A 163 3.25 -9.30 15.29
C GLU A 163 3.99 -8.49 14.21
N LYS A 164 3.60 -7.22 13.95
CA LYS A 164 4.05 -6.45 12.77
C LYS A 164 3.91 -7.26 11.47
N THR A 165 2.78 -7.95 11.31
CA THR A 165 2.44 -8.71 10.10
C THR A 165 1.23 -8.08 9.43
N ILE A 166 0.96 -8.48 8.18
CA ILE A 166 -0.34 -8.25 7.55
C ILE A 166 -1.06 -9.59 7.44
N LYS A 167 -2.34 -9.63 7.85
CA LYS A 167 -3.13 -10.87 7.83
C LYS A 167 -4.29 -10.75 6.84
N PRO A 168 -4.63 -11.81 6.09
CA PRO A 168 -5.78 -11.80 5.21
C PRO A 168 -7.04 -11.60 6.05
N VAL A 169 -7.92 -10.70 5.61
CA VAL A 169 -9.21 -10.44 6.27
C VAL A 169 -10.40 -10.78 5.39
N LEU A 170 -10.26 -10.67 4.06
CA LEU A 170 -11.34 -10.94 3.14
C LEU A 170 -10.81 -11.24 1.73
N SER A 171 -11.41 -12.22 1.06
CA SER A 171 -11.24 -12.49 -0.37
C SER A 171 -12.59 -12.39 -1.03
N ILE A 172 -12.75 -11.50 -2.01
CA ILE A 172 -14.03 -11.24 -2.68
C ILE A 172 -13.88 -11.46 -4.17
N VAL A 173 -14.76 -12.25 -4.78
CA VAL A 173 -14.87 -12.28 -6.26
C VAL A 173 -15.36 -10.90 -6.71
N GLY A 174 -14.43 -10.12 -7.26
CA GLY A 174 -14.67 -8.74 -7.65
C GLY A 174 -15.01 -8.62 -9.13
N HIS A 175 -14.18 -9.25 -9.97
CA HIS A 175 -14.23 -9.17 -11.42
C HIS A 175 -14.52 -10.55 -12.03
N GLU A 176 -14.66 -10.62 -13.34
CA GLU A 176 -14.75 -11.90 -14.08
C GLU A 176 -13.38 -12.37 -14.59
N ASP A 177 -12.38 -11.50 -14.55
CA ASP A 177 -11.02 -11.71 -15.03
C ASP A 177 -10.01 -10.89 -14.17
N TRP A 178 -8.76 -10.78 -14.60
CA TRP A 178 -7.66 -10.15 -13.86
C TRP A 178 -7.97 -8.71 -13.44
N ILE A 179 -7.48 -8.32 -12.26
CA ILE A 179 -7.67 -6.98 -11.72
C ILE A 179 -6.39 -6.17 -11.93
N HIS A 180 -6.39 -5.31 -12.94
CA HIS A 180 -5.21 -4.53 -13.35
C HIS A 180 -5.00 -3.26 -12.52
N SER A 181 -6.04 -2.75 -11.88
CA SER A 181 -5.94 -1.50 -11.14
C SER A 181 -6.91 -1.45 -9.97
N LEU A 182 -6.46 -0.81 -8.90
CA LEU A 182 -7.30 -0.44 -7.78
C LEU A 182 -6.80 0.85 -7.14
N ALA A 183 -7.72 1.60 -6.52
CA ALA A 183 -7.40 2.83 -5.83
C ALA A 183 -8.37 3.07 -4.68
N PHE A 184 -7.82 3.32 -3.49
CA PHE A 184 -8.55 3.86 -2.36
C PHE A 184 -8.73 5.36 -2.49
N ASN A 185 -9.86 5.87 -2.02
CA ASN A 185 -10.02 7.31 -1.82
C ASN A 185 -9.39 7.72 -0.49
N GLN A 186 -8.17 8.27 -0.50
CA GLN A 186 -7.49 8.67 0.74
C GLN A 186 -8.25 9.72 1.58
N GLN A 187 -9.20 10.47 0.99
CA GLN A 187 -10.07 11.41 1.71
C GLN A 187 -11.32 10.75 2.32
N SER A 188 -11.74 9.61 1.77
CA SER A 188 -12.93 8.87 2.21
C SER A 188 -12.56 7.41 2.49
N PRO A 189 -12.37 7.02 3.77
CA PRO A 189 -11.81 5.73 4.16
C PRO A 189 -12.71 4.51 3.88
N THR A 190 -13.81 4.72 3.18
CA THR A 190 -14.83 3.72 2.88
C THR A 190 -14.95 3.43 1.40
N LEU A 191 -14.12 4.03 0.54
CA LEU A 191 -14.28 3.91 -0.91
C LEU A 191 -13.06 3.29 -1.57
N LEU A 192 -13.30 2.17 -2.26
CA LEU A 192 -12.34 1.51 -3.13
C LEU A 192 -12.93 1.40 -4.55
N VAL A 193 -12.13 1.71 -5.56
CA VAL A 193 -12.47 1.49 -6.97
C VAL A 193 -11.53 0.45 -7.53
N THR A 194 -12.05 -0.48 -8.31
CA THR A 194 -11.26 -1.50 -9.02
C THR A 194 -11.60 -1.52 -10.50
N ALA A 195 -10.62 -1.91 -11.33
CA ALA A 195 -10.78 -2.07 -12.77
C ALA A 195 -10.04 -3.32 -13.24
N GLY A 196 -10.64 -4.07 -14.17
CA GLY A 196 -10.15 -5.37 -14.59
C GLY A 196 -10.18 -5.62 -16.10
N GLN A 197 -9.65 -6.79 -16.46
CA GLN A 197 -9.62 -7.33 -17.82
C GLN A 197 -11.04 -7.63 -18.36
N ASP A 198 -12.02 -7.77 -17.47
CA ASP A 198 -13.44 -7.90 -17.78
C ASP A 198 -14.10 -6.60 -18.28
N THR A 199 -13.31 -5.54 -18.51
CA THR A 199 -13.74 -4.21 -18.98
C THR A 199 -14.66 -3.45 -18.02
N GLN A 200 -14.79 -3.91 -16.77
CA GLN A 200 -15.64 -3.27 -15.78
C GLN A 200 -14.82 -2.38 -14.83
N VAL A 201 -15.45 -1.28 -14.38
CA VAL A 201 -15.03 -0.51 -13.21
C VAL A 201 -16.04 -0.76 -12.10
N LYS A 202 -15.57 -1.14 -10.92
CA LYS A 202 -16.43 -1.49 -9.79
C LYS A 202 -16.13 -0.60 -8.59
N LEU A 203 -17.21 -0.16 -7.94
CA LEU A 203 -17.17 0.66 -6.74
C LEU A 203 -17.49 -0.19 -5.53
N TRP A 204 -16.64 -0.12 -4.52
CA TRP A 204 -16.75 -0.87 -3.28
C TRP A 204 -16.89 0.10 -2.12
N ARG A 205 -17.91 -0.11 -1.30
CA ARG A 205 -18.06 0.57 -0.02
C ARG A 205 -17.57 -0.33 1.12
N ILE A 206 -16.67 0.18 1.94
CA ILE A 206 -16.06 -0.50 3.07
C ILE A 206 -16.53 0.21 4.34
N ASP A 207 -17.63 -0.28 4.91
CA ASP A 207 -18.20 0.29 6.13
C ASP A 207 -17.81 -0.55 7.36
N ALA A 208 -17.60 0.13 8.49
CA ALA A 208 -17.59 -0.56 9.77
C ALA A 208 -19.01 -1.05 10.08
N ILE A 209 -19.18 -2.33 10.39
CA ILE A 209 -20.47 -2.84 10.86
C ILE A 209 -20.72 -2.27 12.25
N ILE A 210 -21.52 -1.21 12.31
CA ILE A 210 -22.21 -0.82 13.53
C ILE A 210 -23.38 -1.80 13.64
N LYS A 211 -23.39 -2.65 14.68
CA LYS A 211 -24.58 -3.46 14.97
C LYS A 211 -25.71 -2.51 15.38
N SER A 212 -26.53 -2.06 14.43
CA SER A 212 -27.82 -1.46 14.73
C SER A 212 -28.85 -2.58 14.92
N ASN A 213 -29.73 -2.43 15.91
CA ASN A 213 -30.77 -3.42 16.23
C ASN A 213 -32.01 -3.30 15.31
N ASP A 214 -31.96 -2.48 14.26
CA ASP A 214 -33.13 -2.19 13.45
C ASP A 214 -33.18 -3.08 12.21
N ALA A 215 -34.00 -4.11 12.31
CA ALA A 215 -34.30 -5.06 11.25
C ALA A 215 -35.39 -4.51 10.32
N ALA A 216 -34.98 -3.78 9.28
CA ALA A 216 -35.71 -3.66 8.02
C ALA A 216 -34.87 -2.91 6.98
N GLU A 217 -34.01 -3.62 6.26
CA GLU A 217 -33.44 -3.10 5.01
C GLU A 217 -33.31 -4.21 3.98
N ILE A 218 -33.64 -3.88 2.73
CA ILE A 218 -33.42 -4.71 1.55
C ILE A 218 -31.96 -5.19 1.57
N SER A 219 -31.75 -6.51 1.60
CA SER A 219 -30.41 -7.08 1.75
C SER A 219 -29.60 -6.88 0.46
N VAL A 220 -28.84 -5.79 0.40
CA VAL A 220 -27.66 -5.71 -0.47
C VAL A 220 -26.72 -6.84 -0.04
N PHE A 221 -26.13 -7.57 -0.99
CA PHE A 221 -25.15 -8.59 -0.66
C PHE A 221 -23.94 -7.92 0.02
N LYS A 222 -23.83 -8.08 1.34
CA LYS A 222 -22.78 -7.46 2.17
C LYS A 222 -21.73 -8.52 2.48
N ASN A 223 -20.52 -8.35 1.93
CA ASN A 223 -19.37 -9.12 2.40
C ASN A 223 -18.90 -8.54 3.74
N THR A 224 -18.74 -9.40 4.74
CA THR A 224 -18.36 -9.01 6.10
C THR A 224 -16.99 -9.56 6.45
N PHE A 225 -16.14 -8.75 7.07
CA PHE A 225 -14.89 -9.19 7.67
C PHE A 225 -14.74 -8.64 9.09
N THR A 226 -14.02 -9.36 9.94
CA THR A 226 -13.74 -8.96 11.31
C THR A 226 -12.25 -8.75 11.46
N ILE A 227 -11.84 -7.64 12.07
CA ILE A 227 -10.45 -7.42 12.46
C ILE A 227 -10.36 -7.50 13.98
N GLU A 228 -9.74 -8.55 14.51
CA GLU A 228 -9.60 -8.75 15.96
C GLU A 228 -8.83 -7.59 16.59
N SER A 229 -9.46 -6.88 17.53
CA SER A 229 -8.78 -5.89 18.36
C SER A 229 -8.05 -6.59 19.50
N LEU A 230 -6.90 -6.04 19.90
CA LEU A 230 -6.26 -6.39 21.16
C LEU A 230 -7.26 -6.16 22.29
N LYS A 231 -7.60 -7.21 23.05
CA LYS A 231 -8.33 -7.03 24.30
C LYS A 231 -7.50 -6.12 25.21
N PRO A 232 -8.04 -5.02 25.75
CA PRO A 232 -7.32 -4.24 26.75
C PRO A 232 -7.12 -5.14 27.98
N GLY A 233 -5.90 -5.64 28.21
CA GLY A 233 -5.60 -6.41 29.42
C GLY A 233 -4.53 -7.51 29.32
N GLN A 234 -4.10 -7.96 28.13
CA GLN A 234 -2.97 -8.90 28.04
C GLN A 234 -1.67 -8.15 27.78
N ARG A 235 -1.10 -7.57 28.85
CA ARG A 235 0.35 -7.40 28.92
C ARG A 235 0.95 -8.78 29.14
N SER A 236 1.54 -9.37 28.11
CA SER A 236 2.46 -10.49 28.29
C SER A 236 3.68 -9.96 29.05
N TYR A 237 3.72 -10.23 30.36
CA TYR A 237 4.95 -10.16 31.13
C TYR A 237 5.85 -11.29 30.66
N ASN A 238 6.91 -10.94 29.94
CA ASN A 238 8.04 -11.85 29.76
C ASN A 238 9.24 -11.20 30.46
N THR A 239 9.61 -11.82 31.60
CA THR A 239 10.94 -11.74 32.22
C THR A 239 11.99 -12.36 31.31
#